data_AF-A0A8C1EG78-F1
#
_entry.id   AF-A0A8C1EG78-F1
#
_cell.length_a   1.000
_cell.length_b   1.000
_cell.length_c   1.000
_cell.angle_alpha   90.00
_cell.angle_beta   90.00
_cell.angle_gamma   90.00
#
_symmetry.space_group_name_H-M   'P 1'
#
loop_
_entity.id
_entity.type
_entity.pdbx_description
1 polymer ?
#
loop_
_entity_poly.entity_id
_entity_poly.type
_entity_poly.pdbx_seq_one_letter_code
_entity_poly.pdbx_strand_id
1 'polypeptide(L)'
;MVFYFKSAVVSPPYTIYMGKDKYENEDLIKYGWPEDIWFHVDKLSSAHVYLRMPKGTTIEDIPKEVLIDCTQLVKNNSIQGCKMNNINVVYTPWGNLKKTADMDVGQIGFHRQKEVKIVAVEKKINEIINRLEKTQEERYPDLAAEKESRDREERSEKKAQLQEQKKKEKEEMKMKKEMEELRNYSSLMKSDNMTTNEVIHP
;
A
#
# COMPACT_ATOMS: atom_id res chain seq x y z
N MET A 1 -13.07 -15.71 -10.11
CA MET A 1 -13.59 -14.57 -10.89
C MET A 1 -13.69 -13.33 -10.04
N VAL A 2 -13.00 -12.27 -10.47
CA VAL A 2 -12.93 -10.98 -9.79
C VAL A 2 -13.43 -9.90 -10.75
N PHE A 3 -14.30 -9.04 -10.24
CA PHE A 3 -14.78 -7.86 -10.96
C PHE A 3 -13.87 -6.68 -10.66
N TYR A 4 -13.37 -6.00 -11.67
CA TYR A 4 -12.60 -4.77 -11.57
C TYR A 4 -13.42 -3.60 -12.10
N PHE A 5 -13.30 -2.45 -11.47
CA PHE A 5 -13.96 -1.19 -11.81
C PHE A 5 -12.92 -0.06 -11.76
N LYS A 6 -13.13 0.98 -12.56
CA LYS A 6 -12.27 2.18 -12.55
C LYS A 6 -13.07 3.39 -12.14
N SER A 7 -12.71 3.98 -11.00
CA SER A 7 -13.27 5.26 -10.56
C SER A 7 -12.48 6.39 -11.21
N ALA A 8 -13.08 6.99 -12.25
CA ALA A 8 -12.50 8.11 -13.02
C ALA A 8 -13.01 9.49 -12.56
N VAL A 9 -13.54 9.60 -11.33
CA VAL A 9 -13.91 10.88 -10.68
C VAL A 9 -12.71 11.81 -10.49
N VAL A 10 -11.54 11.21 -10.28
CA VAL A 10 -10.28 11.89 -10.03
C VAL A 10 -9.23 11.35 -11.00
N SER A 11 -8.20 12.16 -11.25
CA SER A 11 -7.05 11.79 -12.07
C SER A 11 -5.80 11.71 -11.18
N PRO A 12 -5.06 10.59 -11.17
CA PRO A 12 -5.30 9.35 -11.92
C PRO A 12 -6.51 8.54 -11.40
N PRO A 13 -7.11 7.67 -12.24
CA PRO A 13 -8.25 6.86 -11.84
C PRO A 13 -7.86 5.79 -10.81
N TYR A 14 -8.78 5.51 -9.89
CA TYR A 14 -8.58 4.50 -8.86
C TYR A 14 -9.14 3.15 -9.31
N THR A 15 -8.46 2.08 -8.92
CA THR A 15 -8.91 0.71 -9.19
C THR A 15 -9.71 0.20 -8.00
N ILE A 16 -10.94 -0.23 -8.27
CA ILE A 16 -11.83 -0.86 -7.32
C ILE A 16 -12.05 -2.30 -7.80
N TYR A 17 -12.12 -3.27 -6.90
CA TYR A 17 -12.42 -4.64 -7.29
C TYR A 17 -13.20 -5.39 -6.21
N MET A 18 -13.89 -6.45 -6.59
CA MET A 18 -14.65 -7.31 -5.67
C MET A 18 -14.72 -8.75 -6.20
N GLY A 19 -14.79 -9.71 -5.29
CA GLY A 19 -14.99 -11.11 -5.65
C GLY A 19 -16.42 -11.37 -6.11
N LYS A 20 -16.60 -12.34 -7.02
CA LYS A 20 -17.94 -12.76 -7.47
C LYS A 20 -18.77 -13.34 -6.34
N ASP A 21 -18.12 -14.10 -5.44
CA ASP A 21 -18.77 -14.79 -4.35
C ASP A 21 -17.85 -14.89 -3.13
N LYS A 22 -18.34 -15.57 -2.10
CA LYS A 22 -17.65 -15.72 -0.81
C LYS A 22 -16.32 -16.48 -0.91
N TYR A 23 -16.15 -17.38 -1.89
CA TYR A 23 -14.90 -18.14 -2.05
C TYR A 23 -13.81 -17.27 -2.66
N GLU A 24 -14.16 -16.51 -3.70
CA GLU A 24 -13.28 -15.49 -4.29
C GLU A 24 -12.87 -14.43 -3.26
N ASN A 25 -13.79 -14.07 -2.36
CA ASN A 25 -13.49 -13.14 -1.28
C ASN A 25 -12.44 -13.69 -0.31
N GLU A 26 -12.42 -14.99 -0.01
CA GLU A 26 -11.38 -15.59 0.84
C GLU A 26 -9.99 -15.47 0.18
N ASP A 27 -9.90 -15.71 -1.12
CA ASP A 27 -8.64 -15.54 -1.87
C ASP A 27 -8.21 -14.07 -1.93
N LEU A 28 -9.14 -13.14 -2.14
CA LEU A 28 -8.84 -11.70 -2.11
C LEU A 28 -8.37 -11.24 -0.73
N ILE A 29 -8.91 -11.80 0.37
CA ILE A 29 -8.41 -11.52 1.73
C ILE A 29 -7.01 -12.10 1.90
N LYS A 30 -6.73 -13.31 1.40
CA LYS A 30 -5.43 -13.96 1.57
C LYS A 30 -4.32 -13.25 0.77
N TYR A 31 -4.62 -12.83 -0.45
CA TYR A 31 -3.66 -12.27 -1.40
C TYR A 31 -3.78 -10.74 -1.58
N GLY A 32 -4.58 -10.07 -0.75
CA GLY A 32 -4.66 -8.61 -0.71
C GLY A 32 -3.32 -7.94 -0.43
N TRP A 33 -3.24 -6.69 -0.86
CA TRP A 33 -2.08 -5.81 -0.76
C TRP A 33 -2.19 -4.90 0.46
N PRO A 34 -1.05 -4.44 1.03
CA PRO A 34 -1.08 -3.55 2.20
C PRO A 34 -1.75 -2.20 1.93
N GLU A 35 -1.78 -1.74 0.67
CA GLU A 35 -2.45 -0.52 0.22
C GLU A 35 -3.95 -0.72 -0.05
N ASP A 36 -4.46 -1.94 0.01
CA ASP A 36 -5.87 -2.17 -0.26
C ASP A 36 -6.73 -1.74 0.94
N ILE A 37 -7.81 -1.02 0.64
CA ILE A 37 -8.82 -0.62 1.63
C ILE A 37 -10.05 -1.47 1.39
N TRP A 38 -10.47 -2.20 2.42
CA TRP A 38 -11.62 -3.08 2.38
C TRP A 38 -12.88 -2.34 2.83
N PHE A 39 -14.00 -2.62 2.16
CA PHE A 39 -15.31 -2.05 2.43
C PHE A 39 -16.39 -3.12 2.55
N HIS A 40 -17.36 -2.89 3.44
CA HIS A 40 -18.51 -3.77 3.65
C HIS A 40 -19.67 -3.00 4.32
N VAL A 41 -20.91 -3.43 4.10
CA VAL A 41 -22.06 -2.86 4.83
C VAL A 41 -22.06 -3.33 6.28
N ASP A 42 -22.20 -2.42 7.24
CA ASP A 42 -22.29 -2.78 8.65
C ASP A 42 -23.49 -3.70 8.91
N LYS A 43 -23.26 -4.82 9.59
CA LYS A 43 -24.27 -5.80 10.06
C LYS A 43 -25.17 -6.43 8.99
N LEU A 44 -24.92 -6.19 7.70
CA LEU A 44 -25.72 -6.74 6.61
C LEU A 44 -24.84 -7.56 5.67
N SER A 45 -25.41 -8.61 5.07
CA SER A 45 -24.71 -9.37 4.05
C SER A 45 -24.47 -8.50 2.81
N SER A 46 -23.22 -8.30 2.44
CA SER A 46 -22.83 -7.52 1.26
C SER A 46 -21.55 -8.03 0.62
N ALA A 47 -21.31 -7.62 -0.63
CA ALA A 47 -20.03 -7.90 -1.28
C ALA A 47 -18.86 -7.24 -0.52
N HIS A 48 -17.69 -7.87 -0.60
CA HIS A 48 -16.43 -7.31 -0.13
C HIS A 48 -15.80 -6.51 -1.27
N VAL A 49 -15.81 -5.19 -1.13
CA VAL A 49 -15.21 -4.30 -2.14
C VAL A 49 -13.85 -3.83 -1.62
N TYR A 50 -12.89 -3.77 -2.53
CA TYR A 50 -11.53 -3.34 -2.26
C TYR A 50 -11.17 -2.16 -3.14
N LEU A 51 -10.58 -1.14 -2.54
CA LEU A 51 -9.98 0.00 -3.24
C LEU A 51 -8.47 -0.13 -3.17
N ARG A 52 -7.80 -0.13 -4.32
CA ARG A 52 -6.34 -0.16 -4.38
C ARG A 52 -5.78 1.26 -4.30
N MET A 53 -5.09 1.57 -3.22
CA MET A 53 -4.47 2.88 -3.03
C MET A 53 -3.07 2.97 -3.67
N PRO A 54 -2.64 4.17 -4.09
CA PRO A 54 -1.26 4.41 -4.47
C PRO A 54 -0.28 4.13 -3.31
N LYS A 55 0.92 3.62 -3.64
CA LYS A 55 1.96 3.34 -2.63
C LYS A 55 2.27 4.60 -1.81
N GLY A 56 2.31 4.45 -0.49
CA GLY A 56 2.63 5.55 0.44
C GLY A 56 1.47 6.46 0.84
N THR A 57 0.25 6.20 0.34
CA THR A 57 -0.97 6.90 0.79
C THR A 57 -1.68 6.11 1.88
N THR A 58 -2.52 6.79 2.66
CA THR A 58 -3.27 6.20 3.76
C THR A 58 -4.77 6.24 3.52
N ILE A 59 -5.54 5.57 4.38
CA ILE A 59 -7.01 5.61 4.37
C ILE A 59 -7.58 7.03 4.52
N GLU A 60 -6.79 8.00 4.98
CA GLU A 60 -7.23 9.40 5.15
C GLU A 60 -7.09 10.20 3.86
N ASP A 61 -6.23 9.75 2.95
CA ASP A 61 -5.93 10.39 1.67
C ASP A 61 -6.95 10.01 0.59
N ILE A 62 -7.94 9.17 0.89
CA ILE A 62 -8.97 8.74 -0.05
C ILE A 62 -9.81 9.96 -0.46
N PRO A 63 -9.87 10.33 -1.75
CA PRO A 63 -10.74 11.40 -2.22
C PRO A 63 -12.19 11.08 -1.91
N LYS A 64 -12.95 12.07 -1.42
CA LYS A 64 -14.36 11.89 -1.03
C LYS A 64 -15.21 11.29 -2.15
N GLU A 65 -14.94 11.67 -3.40
CA GLU A 65 -15.66 11.16 -4.56
C GLU A 65 -15.41 9.67 -4.81
N VAL A 66 -14.16 9.22 -4.64
CA VAL A 66 -13.79 7.79 -4.74
C VAL A 66 -14.38 7.00 -3.57
N LEU A 67 -14.40 7.59 -2.37
CA LEU A 67 -15.04 6.99 -1.20
C LEU A 67 -16.55 6.79 -1.45
N ILE A 68 -17.22 7.78 -2.02
CA ILE A 68 -18.65 7.66 -2.38
C ILE A 68 -18.83 6.54 -3.41
N ASP A 69 -17.99 6.46 -4.45
CA ASP A 69 -18.05 5.36 -5.44
C ASP A 69 -17.97 3.98 -4.79
N CYS A 70 -17.00 3.77 -3.89
CA CYS A 70 -16.82 2.50 -3.19
C CYS A 70 -18.06 2.17 -2.33
N THR A 71 -18.56 3.13 -1.56
CA THR A 71 -19.70 2.92 -0.66
C THR A 71 -20.99 2.65 -1.41
N GLN A 72 -21.21 3.30 -2.56
CA GLN A 72 -22.36 3.07 -3.43
C GLN A 72 -22.26 1.67 -4.05
N LEU A 73 -21.09 1.26 -4.51
CA LEU A 73 -20.88 -0.09 -5.07
C LEU A 73 -21.17 -1.19 -4.04
N VAL A 74 -20.69 -1.02 -2.81
CA VAL A 74 -20.95 -1.94 -1.68
C VAL A 74 -22.44 -2.00 -1.35
N LYS A 75 -23.10 -0.83 -1.29
CA LYS A 75 -24.55 -0.74 -1.07
C LYS A 75 -25.34 -1.44 -2.17
N ASN A 76 -24.97 -1.25 -3.43
CA ASN A 76 -25.63 -1.87 -4.58
C ASN A 76 -25.52 -3.40 -4.53
N ASN A 77 -24.35 -3.91 -4.12
CA ASN A 77 -24.07 -5.33 -4.02
C ASN A 77 -24.36 -5.89 -2.60
N SER A 78 -25.29 -5.29 -1.87
CA SER A 78 -25.81 -5.82 -0.60
C SER A 78 -27.19 -6.44 -0.78
N ILE A 79 -27.40 -7.61 -0.18
CA ILE A 79 -28.66 -8.37 -0.30
C ILE A 79 -29.84 -7.54 0.21
N GLN A 80 -29.71 -6.97 1.41
CA GLN A 80 -30.74 -6.13 2.03
C GLN A 80 -30.40 -4.64 1.93
N GLY A 81 -29.12 -4.27 2.04
CA GLY A 81 -28.67 -2.88 2.08
C GLY A 81 -28.97 -2.08 0.81
N CYS A 82 -29.15 -2.74 -0.34
CA CYS A 82 -29.47 -2.06 -1.60
C CYS A 82 -30.81 -1.32 -1.58
N LYS A 83 -31.79 -1.78 -0.78
CA LYS A 83 -33.14 -1.20 -0.66
C LYS A 83 -33.32 -0.32 0.57
N MET A 84 -32.40 -0.40 1.54
CA MET A 84 -32.47 0.35 2.79
C MET A 84 -31.89 1.75 2.62
N ASN A 85 -32.49 2.73 3.29
CA ASN A 85 -31.91 4.05 3.44
C ASN A 85 -31.09 4.13 4.73
N ASN A 86 -30.16 5.09 4.80
CA ASN A 86 -29.34 5.37 5.98
C ASN A 86 -28.58 4.13 6.48
N ILE A 87 -27.87 3.46 5.58
CA ILE A 87 -27.02 2.32 5.94
C ILE A 87 -25.63 2.82 6.31
N ASN A 88 -24.95 2.09 7.18
CA ASN A 88 -23.55 2.34 7.49
C ASN A 88 -22.68 1.41 6.65
N VAL A 89 -21.63 1.96 6.04
CA VAL A 89 -20.57 1.18 5.37
C VAL A 89 -19.32 1.31 6.23
N VAL A 90 -18.76 0.17 6.61
CA VAL A 90 -17.47 0.08 7.30
C VAL A 90 -16.36 0.00 6.27
N TYR A 91 -15.23 0.64 6.56
CA TYR A 91 -14.04 0.52 5.75
C TYR A 91 -12.77 0.58 6.60
N THR A 92 -11.77 -0.21 6.22
CA THR A 92 -10.53 -0.38 6.99
C THR A 92 -9.40 -0.83 6.07
N PRO A 93 -8.12 -0.55 6.38
CA PRO A 93 -7.01 -1.12 5.63
C PRO A 93 -7.04 -2.66 5.68
N TRP A 94 -6.63 -3.30 4.59
CA TRP A 94 -6.56 -4.76 4.46
C TRP A 94 -5.74 -5.41 5.58
N GLY A 95 -4.63 -4.77 5.99
CA GLY A 95 -3.79 -5.26 7.09
C GLY A 95 -4.47 -5.29 8.47
N ASN A 96 -5.64 -4.68 8.62
CA ASN A 96 -6.43 -4.74 9.86
C ASN A 96 -7.48 -5.88 9.85
N LEU A 97 -7.70 -6.53 8.71
CA LEU A 97 -8.61 -7.66 8.61
C LEU A 97 -8.01 -8.87 9.33
N LYS A 98 -8.82 -9.50 10.20
CA LYS A 98 -8.46 -10.70 10.94
C LYS A 98 -9.37 -11.83 10.49
N LYS A 99 -8.80 -12.79 9.76
CA LYS A 99 -9.46 -14.06 9.43
C LYS A 99 -8.77 -15.19 10.18
N THR A 100 -9.53 -15.96 10.96
CA THR A 100 -9.03 -17.16 11.64
C THR A 100 -9.66 -18.42 11.04
N ALA A 101 -9.01 -19.57 11.18
CA ALA A 101 -9.45 -20.83 10.56
C ALA A 101 -10.78 -21.36 11.13
N ASP A 102 -11.14 -20.92 12.34
CA ASP A 102 -12.41 -21.21 13.02
C ASP A 102 -13.58 -20.35 12.52
N MET A 103 -13.33 -19.29 11.75
CA MET A 103 -14.38 -18.41 11.24
C MET A 103 -15.03 -18.96 9.97
N ASP A 104 -16.36 -18.88 9.91
CA ASP A 104 -17.13 -19.28 8.74
C ASP A 104 -16.73 -18.50 7.48
N VAL A 105 -16.93 -19.10 6.30
CA VAL A 105 -16.63 -18.47 5.01
C VAL A 105 -17.40 -17.16 4.86
N GLY A 106 -16.69 -16.06 4.59
CA GLY A 106 -17.26 -14.72 4.52
C GLY A 106 -17.32 -13.96 5.84
N GLN A 107 -17.10 -14.60 6.99
CA GLN A 107 -16.93 -13.90 8.27
C GLN A 107 -15.53 -13.31 8.36
N ILE A 108 -15.43 -12.03 8.74
CA ILE A 108 -14.18 -11.31 8.95
C ILE A 108 -14.22 -10.60 10.30
N GLY A 109 -13.14 -10.74 11.09
CA GLY A 109 -12.89 -9.94 12.28
C GLY A 109 -11.92 -8.78 11.99
N PHE A 110 -11.66 -7.96 13.01
CA PHE A 110 -10.69 -6.87 12.93
C PHE A 110 -9.64 -7.00 14.03
N HIS A 111 -8.38 -6.68 13.71
CA HIS A 111 -7.31 -6.64 14.72
C HIS A 111 -7.48 -5.44 15.66
N ARG A 112 -7.82 -4.27 15.12
CA ARG A 112 -7.98 -3.00 15.84
C ARG A 112 -9.27 -2.32 15.41
N GLN A 113 -10.26 -2.34 16.30
CA GLN A 113 -11.56 -1.68 16.09
C GLN A 113 -11.43 -0.16 15.87
N LYS A 114 -10.40 0.48 16.42
CA LYS A 114 -10.15 1.92 16.26
C LYS A 114 -9.76 2.34 14.84
N GLU A 115 -9.26 1.40 14.02
CA GLU A 115 -8.91 1.66 12.61
C GLU A 115 -10.09 1.46 11.66
N VAL A 116 -11.20 0.93 12.15
CA VAL A 116 -12.42 0.77 11.37
C VAL A 116 -13.13 2.12 11.30
N LYS A 117 -13.24 2.66 10.09
CA LYS A 117 -13.99 3.89 9.82
C LYS A 117 -15.40 3.53 9.34
N ILE A 118 -16.36 4.40 9.65
CA ILE A 118 -17.76 4.23 9.28
C ILE A 118 -18.21 5.45 8.49
N VAL A 119 -18.91 5.21 7.39
CA VAL A 119 -19.54 6.24 6.58
C VAL A 119 -21.02 5.92 6.39
N ALA A 120 -21.88 6.91 6.65
CA ALA A 120 -23.31 6.80 6.47
C ALA A 120 -23.68 7.06 5.00
N VAL A 121 -24.49 6.18 4.43
CA VAL A 121 -24.99 6.26 3.05
C VAL A 121 -26.51 6.36 3.06
N GLU A 122 -27.02 7.58 2.89
CA GLU A 122 -28.46 7.88 2.96
C GLU A 122 -29.25 7.11 1.91
N LYS A 123 -28.90 7.24 0.64
CA LYS A 123 -29.63 6.63 -0.48
C LYS A 123 -28.67 6.06 -1.53
N LYS A 124 -29.21 5.13 -2.31
CA LYS A 124 -28.52 4.61 -3.50
C LYS A 124 -28.54 5.67 -4.60
N ILE A 125 -27.39 5.91 -5.24
CA ILE A 125 -27.23 6.84 -6.35
C ILE A 125 -26.97 6.03 -7.62
N ASN A 126 -28.02 5.81 -8.42
CA ASN A 126 -27.93 4.96 -9.62
C ASN A 126 -26.95 5.50 -10.66
N GLU A 127 -26.77 6.82 -10.77
CA GLU A 127 -25.82 7.42 -11.72
C GLU A 127 -24.37 6.97 -11.47
N ILE A 128 -23.99 6.86 -10.20
CA ILE A 128 -22.66 6.40 -9.79
C ILE A 128 -22.48 4.91 -10.14
N ILE A 129 -23.49 4.10 -9.84
CA ILE A 129 -23.48 2.66 -10.15
C ILE A 129 -23.36 2.43 -11.66
N ASN A 130 -24.24 3.07 -12.44
CA ASN A 130 -24.25 2.94 -13.89
C ASN A 130 -22.91 3.37 -14.52
N ARG A 131 -22.24 4.37 -13.93
CA ARG A 131 -20.91 4.77 -14.37
C ARG A 131 -19.86 3.71 -14.05
N LEU A 132 -19.86 3.17 -12.84
CA LEU A 132 -18.90 2.13 -12.44
C LEU A 132 -19.10 0.87 -13.29
N GLU A 133 -20.34 0.43 -13.48
CA GLU A 133 -20.69 -0.75 -14.30
C GLU A 133 -20.20 -0.63 -15.75
N LYS A 134 -20.15 0.57 -16.33
CA LYS A 134 -19.55 0.78 -17.67
C LYS A 134 -18.05 0.50 -17.72
N THR A 135 -17.37 0.57 -16.58
CA THR A 135 -15.93 0.28 -16.45
C THR A 135 -15.67 -1.10 -15.89
N GLN A 136 -16.72 -1.90 -15.72
CA GLN A 136 -16.61 -3.24 -15.15
C GLN A 136 -15.87 -4.16 -16.11
N GLU A 137 -14.84 -4.81 -15.60
CA GLU A 137 -14.07 -5.83 -16.30
C GLU A 137 -14.05 -7.10 -15.46
N GLU A 138 -14.39 -8.24 -16.08
CA GLU A 138 -14.30 -9.54 -15.44
C GLU A 138 -12.92 -10.14 -15.70
N ARG A 139 -12.23 -10.55 -14.64
CA ARG A 139 -10.91 -11.17 -14.75
C ARG A 139 -10.82 -12.44 -13.90
N TYR A 140 -9.87 -13.28 -14.27
CA TYR A 140 -9.46 -14.48 -13.53
C TYR A 140 -7.98 -14.34 -13.16
N PRO A 141 -7.64 -13.38 -12.29
CA PRO A 141 -6.25 -13.16 -11.90
C PRO A 141 -5.71 -14.35 -11.10
N ASP A 142 -4.46 -14.72 -11.34
CA ASP A 142 -3.71 -15.57 -10.42
C ASP A 142 -3.17 -14.68 -9.29
N LEU A 143 -4.01 -14.47 -8.27
CA LEU A 143 -3.72 -13.58 -7.16
C LEU A 143 -2.45 -14.00 -6.39
N ALA A 144 -2.16 -15.30 -6.35
CA ALA A 144 -0.97 -15.83 -5.70
C ALA A 144 0.30 -15.44 -6.49
N ALA A 145 0.27 -15.60 -7.82
CA ALA A 145 1.37 -15.19 -8.69
C ALA A 145 1.60 -13.67 -8.67
N GLU A 146 0.53 -12.87 -8.70
CA GLU A 146 0.64 -11.40 -8.62
C GLU A 146 1.28 -10.95 -7.30
N LYS A 147 0.87 -11.53 -6.17
CA LYS A 147 1.47 -11.24 -4.87
C LYS A 147 2.93 -11.68 -4.78
N GLU A 148 3.26 -12.87 -5.28
CA GLU A 148 4.63 -13.36 -5.25
C GLU A 148 5.57 -12.50 -6.11
N SER A 149 5.12 -12.10 -7.31
CA SER A 149 5.90 -11.21 -8.19
C SER A 149 6.20 -9.89 -7.49
N ARG A 150 5.19 -9.29 -6.89
CA ARG A 150 5.34 -8.05 -6.14
C ARG A 150 6.27 -8.21 -4.94
N ASP A 151 6.09 -9.24 -4.12
CA ASP A 151 6.93 -9.49 -2.95
C ASP A 151 8.39 -9.76 -3.33
N ARG A 152 8.63 -10.29 -4.53
CA ARG A 152 9.97 -10.51 -5.09
C ARG A 152 10.58 -9.19 -5.55
N GLU A 153 9.82 -8.34 -6.24
CA GLU A 153 10.24 -6.99 -6.64
C GLU A 153 10.58 -6.15 -5.42
N GLU A 154 9.70 -6.09 -4.41
CA GLU A 154 9.94 -5.31 -3.19
C GLU A 154 11.18 -5.80 -2.41
N ARG A 155 11.41 -7.12 -2.38
CA ARG A 155 12.63 -7.69 -1.78
C ARG A 155 13.88 -7.30 -2.57
N SER A 156 13.80 -7.30 -3.90
CA SER A 156 14.88 -6.89 -4.78
C SER A 156 15.20 -5.40 -4.59
N GLU A 157 14.18 -4.54 -4.61
CA GLU A 157 14.30 -3.09 -4.40
C GLU A 157 14.88 -2.77 -3.03
N LYS A 158 14.37 -3.36 -1.94
CA LYS A 158 14.93 -3.17 -0.59
C LYS A 158 16.38 -3.61 -0.50
N LYS A 159 16.74 -4.73 -1.15
CA LYS A 159 18.12 -5.21 -1.18
C LYS A 159 19.03 -4.25 -1.97
N ALA A 160 18.56 -3.74 -3.11
CA ALA A 160 19.29 -2.76 -3.92
C ALA A 160 19.50 -1.44 -3.16
N GLN A 161 18.45 -0.91 -2.52
CA GLN A 161 18.53 0.30 -1.68
C GLN A 161 19.53 0.12 -0.53
N LEU A 162 19.47 -1.01 0.19
CA LEU A 162 20.40 -1.28 1.28
C LEU A 162 21.85 -1.44 0.79
N GLN A 163 22.06 -2.06 -0.38
CA GLN A 163 23.39 -2.17 -0.99
C GLN A 163 23.93 -0.80 -1.43
N GLU A 164 23.09 0.04 -2.03
CA GLU A 164 23.47 1.39 -2.44
C GLU A 164 23.81 2.26 -1.23
N GLN A 165 23.01 2.18 -0.16
CA GLN A 165 23.25 2.93 1.07
C GLN A 165 24.57 2.51 1.74
N LYS A 166 24.82 1.19 1.85
CA LYS A 166 26.11 0.67 2.34
C LYS A 166 27.29 1.10 1.46
N LYS A 167 27.10 1.20 0.15
CA LYS A 167 28.14 1.65 -0.79
C LYS A 167 28.45 3.14 -0.57
N LYS A 168 27.41 3.99 -0.47
CA LYS A 168 27.55 5.43 -0.16
C LYS A 168 28.25 5.66 1.18
N GLU A 169 27.83 4.97 2.25
CA GLU A 169 28.47 5.06 3.57
C GLU A 169 29.96 4.65 3.53
N LYS A 170 30.30 3.62 2.75
CA LYS A 170 31.69 3.17 2.59
C LYS A 170 32.53 4.16 1.79
N GLU A 171 31.97 4.79 0.76
CA GLU A 171 32.62 5.83 -0.04
C GLU A 171 32.84 7.11 0.79
N GLU A 172 31.83 7.55 1.56
CA GLU A 172 31.93 8.68 2.48
C GLU A 172 32.99 8.44 3.58
N MET A 173 33.04 7.23 4.16
CA MET A 173 34.09 6.87 5.12
C MET A 173 35.49 6.89 4.50
N LYS A 174 35.64 6.47 3.24
CA LYS A 174 36.93 6.53 2.53
C LYS A 174 37.34 7.97 2.26
N MET A 175 36.45 8.78 1.68
CA MET A 175 36.72 10.21 1.43
C MET A 175 37.08 10.96 2.72
N LYS A 176 36.38 10.67 3.82
CA LYS A 176 36.68 11.30 5.12
C LYS A 176 38.07 10.92 5.63
N LYS A 177 38.46 9.66 5.50
CA LYS A 177 39.82 9.19 5.86
C LYS A 177 40.89 9.83 4.97
N GLU A 178 40.70 9.85 3.65
CA GLU A 178 41.66 10.48 2.72
C GLU A 178 41.81 11.99 3.01
N MET A 179 40.72 12.68 3.30
CA MET A 179 40.75 14.11 3.66
C MET A 179 41.46 14.35 4.99
N GLU A 180 41.27 13.47 5.98
CA GLU A 180 41.97 13.53 7.26
C GLU A 180 43.47 13.23 7.12
N GLU A 181 43.84 12.24 6.30
CA GLU A 181 45.24 11.92 5.97
C GLU A 181 45.92 13.09 5.24
N LEU A 182 45.28 13.69 4.22
CA LEU A 182 45.78 14.88 3.53
C LEU A 182 45.98 16.07 4.50
N ARG A 183 45.03 16.28 5.42
CA ARG A 183 45.12 17.34 6.44
C ARG A 183 46.26 17.08 7.42
N ASN A 184 46.46 15.84 7.85
CA ASN A 184 47.57 15.45 8.73
C ASN A 184 48.92 15.57 8.03
N TYR A 185 49.04 15.12 6.77
CA TYR A 185 50.27 15.22 5.98
C TYR A 185 50.66 16.68 5.68
N SER A 186 49.67 17.53 5.40
CA SER A 186 49.87 18.98 5.26
C SER A 186 50.36 19.63 6.56
N SER A 187 49.93 19.14 7.73
CA SER A 187 50.41 19.62 9.03
C SER A 187 51.85 19.19 9.33
N LEU A 188 52.29 18.02 8.84
CA LEU A 188 53.65 17.48 9.02
C LEU A 188 54.69 18.14 8.09
N MET A 189 54.29 18.66 6.93
CA MET A 189 55.17 19.32 5.94
C MET A 189 55.43 20.81 6.23
N LYS A 190 55.10 21.31 7.42
CA LYS A 190 55.51 22.66 7.82
C LYS A 190 57.03 22.71 8.05
N SER A 191 57.67 23.68 7.42
CA SER A 191 59.13 23.86 7.33
C SER A 191 59.89 23.93 8.67
N ASP A 192 59.20 24.18 9.79
CA ASP A 192 59.80 24.25 11.12
C ASP A 192 60.32 22.89 11.66
N ASN A 193 59.92 21.76 11.06
CA ASN A 193 60.29 20.40 11.52
C ASN A 193 61.29 19.64 10.63
N MET A 194 61.89 20.28 9.61
CA MET A 194 62.88 19.62 8.74
C MET A 194 64.33 19.93 9.20
N THR A 195 65.00 18.99 9.85
CA THR A 195 66.45 19.05 10.14
C THR A 195 67.26 18.29 9.08
N THR A 196 68.08 19.02 8.31
CA THR A 196 69.05 18.48 7.34
C THR A 196 70.33 18.03 8.03
N ASN A 197 70.70 16.75 7.88
CA ASN A 197 72.00 16.21 8.33
C ASN A 197 72.98 16.16 7.15
N GLU A 198 73.66 17.28 6.86
CA GLU A 198 74.92 17.26 6.10
C GLU A 198 76.07 17.47 7.08
N VAL A 199 76.75 16.37 7.44
CA VAL A 199 78.00 16.41 8.22
C VAL A 199 79.16 16.39 7.23
N ILE A 200 79.76 17.55 7.03
CA ILE A 200 80.95 17.77 6.20
C ILE A 200 82.17 17.26 6.98
N HIS A 201 82.89 16.27 6.43
CA HIS A 201 84.19 15.84 6.94
C HIS A 201 85.32 16.47 6.09
N PRO A 202 86.26 17.22 6.70
CA PRO A 202 87.56 17.51 6.10
C PRO A 202 88.58 16.37 6.31
#